data_AF-A0A1V3S286-F1
#
_entry.id   AF-A0A1V3S286-F1
#
_cell.length_a   1.000
_cell.length_b   1.000
_cell.length_c   1.000
_cell.angle_alpha   90.00
_cell.angle_beta   90.00
_cell.angle_gamma   90.00
#
_symmetry.space_group_name_H-M   'P 1'
#
loop_
_entity.id
_entity.type
_entity.pdbx_description
1 polymer ?
#
loop_
_entity_poly.entity_id
_entity_poly.type
_entity_poly.pdbx_seq_one_letter_code
_entity_poly.pdbx_strand_id
1 'polypeptide(L)'
;MGATALPAAAVARGSKVDFLKSRPPKPGEASFFYRDHHFNTDTVKVLPGEYYVTTDDMMVMTVLGSCIAACIWDPKVRVGGMNHFMLPDGGADSSGRYGSYAMELLINEMMKLGARREYMQAKVFGGGQVMHSFTTMNVGERNTAFVLDYLQTERIAVISKDVLDIHPRKVCYFPATGKAMVKRLAHSHPETIETQERKGNAAVVATSTSGGSVDLF
;
A
#
# COMPACT_ATOMS: atom_id res chain seq x y z
N MET A 1 17.56 12.30 -58.30
CA MET A 1 17.04 13.12 -57.17
C MET A 1 15.59 12.72 -56.95
N GLY A 2 15.21 12.45 -55.70
CA GLY A 2 13.81 12.24 -55.32
C GLY A 2 13.50 10.86 -54.73
N ALA A 3 14.16 10.48 -53.63
CA ALA A 3 13.62 9.46 -52.73
C ALA A 3 12.72 10.18 -51.72
N THR A 4 11.40 10.07 -51.91
CA THR A 4 10.39 10.52 -50.96
C THR A 4 10.39 9.58 -49.77
N ALA A 5 10.98 10.03 -48.65
CA ALA A 5 10.85 9.38 -47.37
C ALA A 5 9.38 9.43 -46.91
N LEU A 6 8.81 8.26 -46.62
CA LEU A 6 7.53 8.15 -45.91
C LEU A 6 7.67 8.81 -44.53
N PRO A 7 6.70 9.60 -44.06
CA PRO A 7 6.76 10.20 -42.74
C PRO A 7 6.66 9.08 -41.69
N ALA A 8 7.63 9.07 -40.77
CA ALA A 8 7.58 8.24 -39.57
C ALA A 8 6.24 8.48 -38.88
N ALA A 9 5.43 7.43 -38.83
CA ALA A 9 4.13 7.44 -38.19
C ALA A 9 4.30 7.94 -36.76
N ALA A 10 3.62 9.05 -36.46
CA ALA A 10 3.45 9.54 -35.11
C ALA A 10 2.73 8.46 -34.30
N VAL A 11 3.50 7.67 -33.54
CA VAL A 11 2.95 6.86 -32.45
C VAL A 11 2.30 7.86 -31.51
N ALA A 12 0.97 7.86 -31.46
CA ALA A 12 0.19 8.69 -30.56
C ALA A 12 0.72 8.47 -29.13
N ARG A 13 1.33 9.51 -28.54
CA ARG A 13 1.88 9.47 -27.19
C ARG A 13 0.73 9.54 -26.18
N GLY A 14 0.02 8.42 -26.01
CA GLY A 14 -0.84 8.24 -24.84
C GLY A 14 0.03 8.27 -23.58
N SER A 15 -0.48 8.83 -22.48
CA SER A 15 0.26 8.76 -21.21
C SER A 15 0.33 7.29 -20.75
N LYS A 16 1.39 6.89 -20.04
CA LYS A 16 1.52 5.53 -19.49
C LYS A 16 0.31 5.16 -18.61
N VAL A 17 -0.28 6.15 -17.92
CA VAL A 17 -1.53 6.01 -17.17
C VAL A 17 -2.70 5.60 -18.06
N ASP A 18 -2.84 6.18 -19.26
CA ASP A 18 -3.94 5.83 -20.19
C ASP A 18 -3.80 4.40 -20.68
N PHE A 19 -2.57 3.96 -20.96
CA PHE A 19 -2.28 2.57 -21.31
C PHE A 19 -2.58 1.61 -20.16
N LEU A 20 -2.23 1.97 -18.91
CA LEU A 20 -2.56 1.15 -17.74
C LEU A 20 -4.08 1.03 -17.55
N LYS A 21 -4.83 2.11 -17.78
CA LYS A 21 -6.31 2.12 -17.71
C LYS A 21 -6.99 1.30 -18.79
N SER A 22 -6.37 1.14 -19.96
CA SER A 22 -6.95 0.36 -21.06
C SER A 22 -6.81 -1.16 -20.88
N ARG A 23 -5.98 -1.61 -19.94
CA ARG A 23 -5.76 -3.05 -19.69
C ARG A 23 -6.92 -3.61 -18.85
N PRO A 24 -7.48 -4.78 -19.22
CA PRO A 24 -8.44 -5.44 -18.35
C PRO A 24 -7.72 -5.93 -17.07
N PRO A 25 -8.19 -5.56 -15.87
CA PRO A 25 -7.56 -6.00 -14.63
C PRO A 25 -7.84 -7.48 -14.37
N LYS A 26 -6.88 -8.17 -13.75
CA LYS A 26 -7.10 -9.51 -13.19
C LYS A 26 -8.07 -9.42 -11.99
N PRO A 27 -8.71 -10.54 -11.59
CA PRO A 27 -9.53 -10.55 -10.37
C PRO A 27 -8.75 -10.04 -9.16
N GLY A 28 -9.30 -9.03 -8.47
CA GLY A 28 -8.67 -8.38 -7.31
C GLY A 28 -7.51 -7.43 -7.62
N GLU A 29 -7.13 -7.25 -8.88
CA GLU A 29 -6.07 -6.32 -9.27
C GLU A 29 -6.59 -4.88 -9.28
N ALA A 30 -5.87 -3.98 -8.61
CA ALA A 30 -6.23 -2.57 -8.55
C ALA A 30 -6.20 -1.91 -9.94
N SER A 31 -7.19 -1.06 -10.21
CA SER A 31 -7.39 -0.43 -11.52
C SER A 31 -7.51 1.10 -11.48
N PHE A 32 -7.41 1.71 -10.28
CA PHE A 32 -7.50 3.16 -10.14
C PHE A 32 -6.14 3.84 -10.37
N PHE A 33 -5.82 4.09 -11.64
CA PHE A 33 -4.57 4.74 -12.05
C PHE A 33 -4.71 6.26 -12.19
N TYR A 34 -3.69 7.00 -11.78
CA TYR A 34 -3.60 8.46 -11.92
C TYR A 34 -2.14 8.92 -11.90
N ARG A 35 -1.91 10.17 -12.29
CA ARG A 35 -0.61 10.83 -12.14
C ARG A 35 -0.58 11.55 -10.80
N ASP A 36 0.34 11.18 -9.91
CA ASP A 36 0.53 11.90 -8.66
C ASP A 36 1.46 13.11 -8.93
N HIS A 37 0.96 14.32 -8.70
CA HIS A 37 1.70 15.55 -8.95
C HIS A 37 2.76 15.87 -7.88
N HIS A 38 2.59 15.36 -6.66
CA HIS A 38 3.53 15.62 -5.57
C HIS A 38 4.82 14.82 -5.76
N PHE A 39 4.70 13.55 -6.14
CA PHE A 39 5.83 12.69 -6.47
C PHE A 39 6.23 12.73 -7.95
N ASN A 40 5.42 13.40 -8.79
CA ASN A 40 5.56 13.39 -10.24
C ASN A 40 5.78 11.97 -10.78
N THR A 41 4.91 11.04 -10.39
CA THR A 41 5.02 9.61 -10.73
C THR A 41 3.65 9.02 -11.08
N ASP A 42 3.65 8.00 -11.93
CA ASP A 42 2.42 7.26 -12.25
C ASP A 42 2.06 6.42 -11.03
N THR A 43 0.78 6.37 -10.70
CA THR A 43 0.33 5.80 -9.45
C THR A 43 -0.90 4.94 -9.66
N VAL A 44 -0.96 3.82 -8.95
CA VAL A 44 -2.20 3.07 -8.75
C VAL A 44 -2.62 3.16 -7.28
N LYS A 45 -3.91 3.37 -7.04
CA LYS A 45 -4.48 3.27 -5.69
C LYS A 45 -5.01 1.86 -5.47
N VAL A 46 -4.55 1.21 -4.41
CA VAL A 46 -5.05 -0.10 -3.98
C VAL A 46 -6.11 0.13 -2.91
N LEU A 47 -7.33 -0.32 -3.17
CA LEU A 47 -8.48 -0.26 -2.27
C LEU A 47 -8.58 -1.54 -1.42
N PRO A 48 -9.39 -1.54 -0.34
CA PRO A 48 -9.58 -2.74 0.46
C PRO A 48 -10.07 -3.93 -0.37
N GLY A 49 -9.38 -5.06 -0.25
CA GLY A 49 -9.64 -6.26 -1.03
C GLY A 49 -8.83 -6.37 -2.33
N GLU A 50 -8.04 -5.35 -2.67
CA GLU A 50 -7.25 -5.34 -3.90
C GLU A 50 -5.76 -5.61 -3.65
N TYR A 51 -5.05 -5.93 -4.73
CA TYR A 51 -3.60 -5.98 -4.78
C TYR A 51 -3.08 -5.36 -6.08
N TYR A 52 -1.78 -5.09 -6.14
CA TYR A 52 -1.11 -4.74 -7.39
C TYR A 52 0.34 -5.22 -7.39
N VAL A 53 0.80 -5.78 -8.51
CA VAL A 53 2.17 -6.25 -8.71
C VAL A 53 2.72 -5.67 -10.00
N THR A 54 3.95 -5.16 -9.97
CA THR A 54 4.59 -4.60 -11.15
C THR A 54 6.11 -4.62 -11.09
N THR A 55 6.73 -4.51 -12.26
CA THR A 55 8.15 -4.20 -12.46
C THR A 55 8.37 -2.75 -12.90
N ASP A 56 7.28 -2.01 -13.16
CA ASP A 56 7.33 -0.63 -13.61
C ASP A 56 7.84 0.32 -12.53
N ASP A 57 8.55 1.35 -12.95
CA ASP A 57 8.86 2.50 -12.11
C ASP A 57 7.61 3.36 -11.92
N MET A 58 6.86 3.04 -10.87
CA MET A 58 5.60 3.68 -10.50
C MET A 58 5.36 3.56 -8.99
N MET A 59 4.37 4.28 -8.49
CA MET A 59 3.96 4.23 -7.09
C MET A 59 2.68 3.41 -6.92
N VAL A 60 2.61 2.65 -5.83
CA VAL A 60 1.40 1.98 -5.37
C VAL A 60 1.02 2.62 -4.05
N MET A 61 -0.21 3.14 -3.97
CA MET A 61 -0.66 3.95 -2.83
C MET A 61 -1.88 3.34 -2.16
N THR A 62 -1.93 3.39 -0.82
CA THR A 62 -3.14 3.07 -0.09
C THR A 62 -3.27 3.88 1.21
N VAL A 63 -4.45 3.85 1.83
CA VAL A 63 -4.72 4.46 3.14
C VAL A 63 -5.26 3.37 4.07
N LEU A 64 -4.68 3.27 5.25
CA LEU A 64 -4.93 2.19 6.20
C LEU A 64 -5.46 2.74 7.52
N GLY A 65 -6.49 2.06 8.05
CA GLY A 65 -6.90 2.09 9.45
C GLY A 65 -6.48 0.77 10.10
N SER A 66 -7.46 -0.02 10.56
CA SER A 66 -7.24 -1.35 11.16
C SER A 66 -6.85 -2.44 10.16
N CYS A 67 -7.05 -2.19 8.86
CA CYS A 67 -6.58 -3.01 7.76
C CYS A 67 -5.05 -3.01 7.65
N ILE A 68 -4.51 -3.97 6.90
CA ILE A 68 -3.07 -4.14 6.69
C ILE A 68 -2.75 -4.10 5.20
N ALA A 69 -1.61 -3.50 4.88
CA ALA A 69 -0.93 -3.70 3.61
C ALA A 69 0.41 -4.39 3.83
N ALA A 70 0.64 -5.48 3.09
CA ALA A 70 1.95 -6.07 2.92
C ALA A 70 2.55 -5.56 1.61
N CYS A 71 3.71 -4.93 1.68
CA CYS A 71 4.53 -4.53 0.55
C CYS A 71 5.67 -5.55 0.40
N ILE A 72 5.68 -6.33 -0.67
CA ILE A 72 6.70 -7.36 -0.91
C ILE A 72 7.56 -6.94 -2.11
N TRP A 73 8.86 -7.18 -2.02
CA TRP A 73 9.84 -6.86 -3.05
C TRP A 73 10.84 -7.99 -3.23
N ASP A 74 11.14 -8.36 -4.47
CA ASP A 74 12.31 -9.17 -4.81
C ASP A 74 13.38 -8.26 -5.47
N PRO A 75 14.53 -8.01 -4.81
CA PRO A 75 15.58 -7.15 -5.32
C PRO A 75 16.32 -7.72 -6.52
N LYS A 76 16.31 -9.05 -6.74
CA LYS A 76 17.06 -9.71 -7.82
C LYS A 76 16.43 -9.44 -9.18
N VAL A 77 15.10 -9.49 -9.24
CA VAL A 77 14.32 -9.26 -10.46
C VAL A 77 13.60 -7.92 -10.47
N ARG A 78 13.70 -7.14 -9.38
CA ARG A 78 13.06 -5.82 -9.21
C ARG A 78 11.55 -5.86 -9.41
N VAL A 79 10.92 -6.95 -8.96
CA VAL A 79 9.48 -7.13 -8.92
C VAL A 79 9.00 -6.75 -7.53
N GLY A 80 7.94 -5.96 -7.44
CA GLY A 80 7.29 -5.70 -6.16
C GLY A 80 5.78 -5.62 -6.29
N GLY A 81 5.11 -5.72 -5.16
CA GLY A 81 3.68 -5.50 -5.09
C GLY A 81 3.20 -5.14 -3.69
N MET A 82 1.96 -4.68 -3.63
CA MET A 82 1.28 -4.36 -2.39
C MET A 82 -0.15 -4.92 -2.43
N ASN A 83 -0.62 -5.47 -1.31
CA ASN A 83 -2.02 -5.80 -1.09
C ASN A 83 -2.67 -4.86 -0.05
N HIS A 84 -3.99 -4.96 0.10
CA HIS A 84 -4.73 -4.32 1.18
C HIS A 84 -5.84 -5.26 1.65
N PHE A 85 -5.64 -5.95 2.77
CA PHE A 85 -6.66 -6.84 3.35
C PHE A 85 -7.24 -6.26 4.64
N MET A 86 -8.46 -6.70 4.98
CA MET A 86 -9.24 -6.17 6.11
C MET A 86 -9.33 -7.13 7.30
N LEU A 87 -9.29 -8.44 7.05
CA LEU A 87 -9.48 -9.49 8.05
C LEU A 87 -8.44 -10.60 7.84
N PRO A 88 -8.08 -11.39 8.88
CA PRO A 88 -7.01 -12.37 8.75
C PRO A 88 -7.43 -13.58 7.89
N ASP A 89 -8.61 -14.14 8.14
CA ASP A 89 -9.12 -15.34 7.47
C ASP A 89 -10.62 -15.24 7.23
N GLY A 90 -11.07 -15.79 6.10
CA GLY A 90 -12.46 -15.87 5.65
C GLY A 90 -13.02 -17.29 5.65
N GLY A 91 -12.26 -18.28 6.12
CA GLY A 91 -12.63 -19.68 6.05
C GLY A 91 -12.67 -20.15 4.60
N ALA A 92 -13.87 -20.41 4.08
CA ALA A 92 -14.05 -20.85 2.69
C ALA A 92 -14.19 -19.68 1.68
N ASP A 93 -14.24 -18.43 2.14
CA ASP A 93 -14.38 -17.27 1.26
C ASP A 93 -13.03 -16.90 0.61
N SER A 94 -12.94 -17.02 -0.71
CA SER A 94 -11.77 -16.69 -1.53
C SER A 94 -11.79 -15.22 -1.98
N SER A 95 -11.89 -14.31 -1.01
CA SER A 95 -11.95 -12.87 -1.24
C SER A 95 -10.63 -12.20 -0.84
N GLY A 96 -10.15 -11.25 -1.65
CA GLY A 96 -8.95 -10.43 -1.34
C GLY A 96 -9.09 -9.59 -0.07
N ARG A 97 -10.28 -9.56 0.53
CA ARG A 97 -10.55 -8.94 1.82
C ARG A 97 -9.91 -9.70 2.99
N TYR A 98 -9.59 -10.98 2.81
CA TYR A 98 -8.93 -11.83 3.80
C TYR A 98 -7.44 -11.98 3.52
N GLY A 99 -6.66 -11.92 4.59
CA GLY A 99 -5.21 -11.92 4.54
C GLY A 99 -4.64 -13.19 3.91
N SER A 100 -5.19 -14.37 4.21
CA SER A 100 -4.76 -15.65 3.64
C SER A 100 -4.76 -15.61 2.10
N TYR A 101 -5.90 -15.27 1.52
CA TYR A 101 -6.08 -15.16 0.08
C TYR A 101 -5.31 -13.96 -0.53
N ALA A 102 -5.31 -12.81 0.13
CA ALA A 102 -4.61 -11.61 -0.36
C ALA A 102 -3.08 -11.77 -0.41
N MET A 103 -2.50 -12.48 0.57
CA MET A 103 -1.07 -12.78 0.59
C MET A 103 -0.71 -13.81 -0.47
N GLU A 104 -1.53 -14.86 -0.63
CA GLU A 104 -1.33 -15.88 -1.65
C GLU A 104 -1.38 -15.28 -3.06
N LEU A 105 -2.40 -14.47 -3.37
CA LEU A 105 -2.52 -13.78 -4.66
C LEU A 105 -1.29 -12.92 -4.95
N LEU A 106 -0.87 -12.11 -3.97
CA LEU A 106 0.26 -11.21 -4.10
C LEU A 106 1.55 -11.98 -4.44
N ILE A 107 1.87 -13.01 -3.65
CA ILE A 107 3.09 -13.81 -3.82
C ILE A 107 3.06 -14.55 -5.16
N ASN A 108 1.94 -15.17 -5.51
CA ASN A 108 1.79 -15.91 -6.76
C ASN A 108 1.95 -15.00 -7.99
N GLU A 109 1.39 -13.79 -7.97
CA GLU A 109 1.56 -12.83 -9.06
C GLU A 109 3.01 -12.32 -9.15
N MET A 110 3.70 -12.12 -8.03
CA MET A 110 5.13 -11.81 -8.05
C MET A 110 5.95 -12.95 -8.65
N MET A 111 5.65 -14.20 -8.30
CA MET A 111 6.34 -15.37 -8.83
C MET A 111 6.12 -15.54 -10.34
N LYS A 112 4.93 -15.22 -10.86
CA LYS A 112 4.66 -15.20 -12.31
C LYS A 112 5.54 -14.21 -13.07
N LEU A 113 6.04 -13.17 -12.39
CA LEU A 113 6.99 -12.20 -12.93
C LEU A 113 8.46 -12.57 -12.65
N GLY A 114 8.72 -13.78 -12.15
CA GLY A 114 10.07 -14.31 -11.94
C GLY A 114 10.64 -14.08 -10.54
N ALA A 115 9.87 -13.52 -9.60
CA ALA A 115 10.30 -13.40 -8.21
C ALA A 115 10.43 -14.76 -7.53
N ARG A 116 11.34 -14.87 -6.57
CA ARG A 116 11.52 -16.09 -5.76
C ARG A 116 11.38 -15.76 -4.28
N ARG A 117 10.60 -16.57 -3.56
CA ARG A 117 10.32 -16.41 -2.12
C ARG A 117 11.60 -16.18 -1.29
N GLU A 118 12.68 -16.90 -1.61
CA GLU A 118 13.98 -16.81 -0.92
C GLU A 118 14.66 -15.43 -1.00
N TYR A 119 14.30 -14.60 -1.99
CA TYR A 119 14.79 -13.22 -2.12
C TYR A 119 13.77 -12.17 -1.73
N MET A 120 12.52 -12.58 -1.49
CA MET A 120 11.46 -11.63 -1.14
C MET A 120 11.71 -11.01 0.23
N GLN A 121 11.46 -9.70 0.31
CA GLN A 121 11.51 -8.90 1.51
C GLN A 121 10.17 -8.20 1.69
N ALA A 122 9.66 -8.19 2.91
CA ALA A 122 8.36 -7.60 3.24
C ALA A 122 8.51 -6.36 4.10
N LYS A 123 7.67 -5.36 3.82
CA LYS A 123 7.36 -4.24 4.70
C LYS A 123 5.88 -4.24 5.02
N VAL A 124 5.52 -4.08 6.29
CA VAL A 124 4.14 -4.23 6.76
C VAL A 124 3.64 -2.94 7.37
N PHE A 125 2.47 -2.48 6.93
CA PHE A 125 1.88 -1.21 7.38
C PHE A 125 0.41 -1.37 7.76
N GLY A 126 -0.08 -0.53 8.67
CA GLY A 126 -1.51 -0.44 9.01
C GLY A 126 -1.83 -0.92 10.42
N GLY A 127 -2.94 -1.64 10.60
CA GLY A 127 -3.36 -2.18 11.90
C GLY A 127 -3.71 -1.10 12.94
N GLY A 128 -3.89 0.15 12.51
CA GLY A 128 -4.16 1.29 13.37
C GLY A 128 -5.56 1.28 13.98
N GLN A 129 -5.67 1.80 15.19
CA GLN A 129 -6.89 1.91 15.97
C GLN A 129 -7.61 3.22 15.63
N VAL A 130 -8.33 3.24 14.50
CA VAL A 130 -8.96 4.46 13.96
C VAL A 130 -10.32 4.83 14.57
N MET A 131 -10.91 3.94 15.38
CA MET A 131 -12.15 4.22 16.12
C MET A 131 -12.04 3.69 17.54
N HIS A 132 -12.61 4.40 18.52
CA HIS A 132 -12.61 4.00 19.93
C HIS A 132 -13.77 3.03 20.21
N SER A 133 -13.78 1.89 19.52
CA SER A 133 -14.69 0.78 19.82
C SER A 133 -13.87 -0.48 20.09
N PHE A 134 -14.20 -1.19 21.18
CA PHE A 134 -13.52 -2.43 21.58
C PHE A 134 -13.41 -3.46 20.44
N THR A 135 -14.34 -3.44 19.48
CA THR A 135 -14.35 -4.30 18.30
C THR A 135 -13.25 -3.97 17.29
N THR A 136 -12.88 -2.70 17.10
CA THR A 136 -11.83 -2.31 16.16
C THR A 136 -10.42 -2.53 16.71
N MET A 137 -10.25 -2.42 18.03
CA MET A 137 -8.98 -2.74 18.74
C MET A 137 -8.53 -4.18 18.44
N ASN A 138 -9.48 -5.11 18.45
CA ASN A 138 -9.22 -6.53 18.21
C ASN A 138 -8.83 -6.83 16.75
N VAL A 139 -9.35 -6.05 15.78
CA VAL A 139 -9.10 -6.29 14.35
C VAL A 139 -7.66 -5.95 13.95
N GLY A 140 -7.15 -4.78 14.33
CA GLY A 140 -5.81 -4.34 13.95
C GLY A 140 -4.71 -5.27 14.51
N GLU A 141 -4.86 -5.69 15.77
CA GLU A 141 -3.95 -6.64 16.41
C GLU A 141 -3.99 -8.01 15.74
N ARG A 142 -5.19 -8.55 15.46
CA ARG A 142 -5.36 -9.83 14.76
C ARG A 142 -4.77 -9.81 13.35
N ASN A 143 -5.01 -8.74 12.59
CA ASN A 143 -4.46 -8.59 11.25
C ASN A 143 -2.93 -8.53 11.28
N THR A 144 -2.38 -7.79 12.25
CA THR A 144 -0.93 -7.67 12.45
C THR A 144 -0.31 -9.01 12.84
N ALA A 145 -0.91 -9.72 13.80
CA ALA A 145 -0.43 -11.04 14.21
C ALA A 145 -0.47 -12.02 13.03
N PHE A 146 -1.58 -12.06 12.30
CA PHE A 146 -1.75 -12.91 11.13
C PHE A 146 -0.67 -12.67 10.07
N VAL A 147 -0.45 -11.42 9.63
CA VAL A 147 0.48 -11.17 8.53
C VAL A 147 1.92 -11.49 8.91
N LEU A 148 2.30 -11.26 10.17
CA LEU A 148 3.65 -11.58 10.66
C LEU A 148 3.86 -13.10 10.72
N ASP A 149 2.88 -13.85 11.20
CA ASP A 149 2.92 -15.32 11.23
C ASP A 149 2.93 -15.92 9.82
N TYR A 150 2.11 -15.39 8.92
CA TYR A 150 2.08 -15.81 7.51
C TYR A 150 3.44 -15.59 6.84
N LEU A 151 4.02 -14.39 6.97
CA LEU A 151 5.33 -14.08 6.39
C LEU A 151 6.45 -14.94 6.98
N GLN A 152 6.41 -15.22 8.29
CA GLN A 152 7.34 -16.13 8.94
C GLN A 152 7.21 -17.56 8.38
N THR A 153 5.99 -18.05 8.22
CA THR A 153 5.69 -19.38 7.67
C THR A 153 6.17 -19.52 6.22
N GLU A 154 5.95 -18.50 5.40
CA GLU A 154 6.44 -18.42 4.01
C GLU A 154 7.95 -18.13 3.91
N ARG A 155 8.63 -17.92 5.04
CA ARG A 155 10.06 -17.58 5.13
C ARG A 155 10.44 -16.30 4.38
N ILE A 156 9.53 -15.32 4.36
CA ILE A 156 9.76 -13.99 3.79
C ILE A 156 10.17 -13.04 4.91
N ALA A 157 11.37 -12.46 4.79
CA ALA A 157 11.91 -11.60 5.84
C ALA A 157 11.14 -10.27 5.94
N VAL A 158 10.65 -9.94 7.13
CA VAL A 158 10.08 -8.61 7.43
C VAL A 158 11.23 -7.66 7.75
N ILE A 159 11.57 -6.78 6.80
CA ILE A 159 12.69 -5.83 6.95
C ILE A 159 12.27 -4.53 7.63
N SER A 160 10.97 -4.23 7.63
CA SER A 160 10.42 -3.02 8.25
C SER A 160 8.93 -3.18 8.53
N LYS A 161 8.43 -2.51 9.57
CA LYS A 161 7.00 -2.44 9.86
C LYS A 161 6.62 -1.15 10.59
N ASP A 162 5.48 -0.58 10.24
CA ASP A 162 4.79 0.47 11.00
C ASP A 162 3.32 0.10 11.12
N VAL A 163 3.04 -0.61 12.22
CA VAL A 163 1.74 -1.24 12.51
C VAL A 163 1.20 -0.77 13.85
N LEU A 164 -0.09 -1.02 14.11
CA LEU A 164 -0.77 -0.61 15.34
C LEU A 164 -0.82 0.91 15.46
N ASP A 165 -0.75 1.50 16.65
CA ASP A 165 -0.94 2.94 16.90
C ASP A 165 -2.37 3.43 16.62
N ILE A 166 -2.69 4.66 17.02
CA ILE A 166 -4.03 5.25 16.87
C ILE A 166 -4.21 5.98 15.53
N HIS A 167 -3.14 6.19 14.77
CA HIS A 167 -3.21 7.02 13.56
C HIS A 167 -3.52 6.21 12.29
N PRO A 168 -4.46 6.66 11.45
CA PRO A 168 -4.54 6.18 10.08
C PRO A 168 -3.25 6.53 9.33
N ARG A 169 -2.90 5.74 8.31
CA ARG A 169 -1.64 5.87 7.59
C ARG A 169 -1.88 5.92 6.09
N LYS A 170 -1.28 6.90 5.41
CA LYS A 170 -1.11 6.87 3.96
C LYS A 170 0.22 6.19 3.65
N VAL A 171 0.18 5.11 2.89
CA VAL A 171 1.36 4.37 2.44
C VAL A 171 1.60 4.66 0.97
N CYS A 172 2.82 5.06 0.64
CA CYS A 172 3.33 5.23 -0.72
C CYS A 172 4.49 4.26 -0.93
N TYR A 173 4.26 3.23 -1.75
CA TYR A 173 5.23 2.16 -2.01
C TYR A 173 5.76 2.23 -3.45
N PHE A 174 7.05 1.97 -3.64
CA PHE A 174 7.73 1.96 -4.95
C PHE A 174 8.25 0.55 -5.28
N PRO A 175 7.46 -0.29 -5.99
CA PRO A 175 7.80 -1.68 -6.29
C PRO A 175 9.15 -1.91 -6.96
N ALA A 176 9.57 -1.01 -7.84
CA ALA A 176 10.84 -1.14 -8.57
C ALA A 176 12.10 -1.04 -7.67
N THR A 177 11.96 -0.55 -6.43
CA THR A 177 13.05 -0.31 -5.48
C THR A 177 12.80 -0.88 -4.08
N GLY A 178 11.58 -1.32 -3.79
CA GLY A 178 11.17 -1.74 -2.44
C GLY A 178 11.03 -0.60 -1.42
N LYS A 179 11.21 0.68 -1.82
CA LYS A 179 11.08 1.83 -0.92
C LYS A 179 9.63 2.04 -0.50
N ALA A 180 9.40 2.35 0.78
CA ALA A 180 8.10 2.75 1.29
C ALA A 180 8.19 4.07 2.05
N MET A 181 7.12 4.86 1.99
CA MET A 181 6.96 6.08 2.78
C MET A 181 5.59 6.02 3.43
N VAL A 182 5.54 6.36 4.72
CA VAL A 182 4.29 6.38 5.46
C VAL A 182 4.08 7.78 6.01
N LYS A 183 2.88 8.31 5.80
CA LYS A 183 2.42 9.52 6.46
C LYS A 183 1.34 9.17 7.45
N ARG A 184 1.56 9.44 8.74
CA ARG A 184 0.51 9.35 9.75
C ARG A 184 -0.46 10.50 9.53
N LEU A 185 -1.75 10.18 9.45
CA LEU A 185 -2.82 11.13 9.22
C LEU A 185 -3.40 11.58 10.56
N ALA A 186 -3.90 12.81 10.60
CA ALA A 186 -4.59 13.32 11.77
C ALA A 186 -5.81 12.45 12.09
N HIS A 187 -6.03 12.22 13.38
CA HIS A 187 -7.17 11.46 13.85
C HIS A 187 -8.41 12.37 13.85
N SER A 188 -9.42 12.04 13.06
CA SER A 188 -10.65 12.85 12.97
C SER A 188 -11.64 12.45 14.06
N HIS A 189 -11.35 12.74 15.34
CA HIS A 189 -12.36 12.75 16.39
C HIS A 189 -12.16 13.95 17.35
N PRO A 190 -13.19 14.78 17.59
CA PRO A 190 -13.10 15.98 18.44
C PRO A 190 -12.90 15.69 19.95
N GLU A 191 -13.21 14.49 20.44
CA GLU A 191 -13.16 14.17 21.88
C GLU A 191 -11.74 14.07 22.46
N THR A 192 -10.72 13.85 21.63
CA THR A 192 -9.32 13.81 22.09
C THR A 192 -8.74 15.21 22.30
N ILE A 193 -9.33 16.25 21.71
CA ILE A 193 -8.92 17.65 21.96
C ILE A 193 -9.24 18.02 23.41
N GLU A 194 -10.42 17.66 23.94
CA GLU A 194 -10.81 18.03 25.31
C GLU A 194 -9.92 17.38 26.38
N THR A 195 -9.41 16.17 26.14
CA THR A 195 -8.56 15.47 27.11
C THR A 195 -7.13 16.02 27.10
N GLN A 196 -6.68 16.59 25.97
CA GLN A 196 -5.36 17.18 25.80
C GLN A 196 -5.33 18.68 26.16
N GLU A 197 -6.44 19.40 25.93
CA GLU A 197 -6.64 20.79 26.36
C GLU A 197 -6.69 20.94 27.89
N ARG A 198 -7.16 19.91 28.60
CA ARG A 198 -7.17 19.93 30.08
C ARG A 198 -5.77 19.90 30.72
N LYS A 199 -4.71 19.66 29.94
CA LYS A 199 -3.32 19.53 30.43
C LYS A 199 -2.27 20.39 29.72
N GLY A 200 -2.64 21.20 28.72
CA GLY A 200 -1.67 21.96 27.92
C GLY A 200 -2.00 23.44 27.83
N ASN A 201 -1.07 24.31 28.24
CA ASN A 201 -1.17 25.76 28.07
C ASN A 201 -1.55 26.14 26.63
N ALA A 202 -2.55 27.02 26.49
CA ALA A 202 -3.21 27.44 25.25
C ALA A 202 -2.29 28.08 24.18
N ALA A 203 -0.99 28.24 24.45
CA ALA A 203 -0.03 28.81 23.50
C ALA A 203 0.52 27.81 22.47
N VAL A 204 0.33 26.49 22.66
CA VAL A 204 0.87 25.44 21.75
C VAL A 204 -0.10 25.08 20.61
N VAL A 205 -1.38 25.44 20.77
CA VAL A 205 -2.48 24.99 19.88
C VAL A 205 -2.47 25.66 18.51
N ALA A 206 -1.85 26.83 18.36
CA ALA A 206 -1.82 27.54 17.08
C ALA A 206 -0.84 26.95 16.03
N THR A 207 0.03 26.01 16.42
CA THR A 207 1.05 25.41 15.54
C THR A 207 0.67 24.05 14.94
N SER A 208 -0.41 23.40 15.39
CA SER A 208 -0.70 22.00 15.06
C SER A 208 -1.54 21.75 13.81
N THR A 209 -1.96 22.78 13.07
CA THR A 209 -2.69 22.62 11.80
C THR A 209 -1.80 22.37 10.58
N SER A 210 -0.48 22.24 10.79
CA SER A 210 0.48 21.94 9.71
C SER A 210 1.18 20.60 9.91
N GLY A 211 0.68 19.57 9.22
CA GLY A 211 1.47 18.41 8.80
C GLY A 211 1.55 17.23 9.78
N GLY A 212 0.92 16.11 9.42
CA GLY A 212 1.30 14.80 9.96
C GLY A 212 2.74 14.43 9.56
N SER A 213 3.44 13.69 10.43
CA SER A 213 4.83 13.25 10.19
C SER A 213 4.91 12.27 9.01
N VAL A 214 6.01 12.37 8.26
CA VAL A 214 6.35 11.44 7.17
C VAL A 214 7.58 10.67 7.60
N ASP A 215 7.46 9.35 7.65
CA ASP A 215 8.53 8.44 7.99
C ASP A 215 8.95 7.64 6.75
N LEU A 216 10.26 7.39 6.62
CA LEU A 216 10.86 6.65 5.51
C LEU A 216 11.20 5.22 5.95
N PHE A 217 10.77 4.22 5.18
CA PHE A 217 10.93 2.81 5.49
C PHE A 217 11.54 1.99 4.36
#